data_AF-A0A7K8ZS84-F1
#
_entry.id   AF-A0A7K8ZS84-F1
#
_cell.length_a   1.000
_cell.length_b   1.000
_cell.length_c   1.000
_cell.angle_alpha   90.00
_cell.angle_beta   90.00
_cell.angle_gamma   90.00
#
_symmetry.space_group_name_H-M   'P 1'
#
loop_
_entity.id
_entity.type
_entity.pdbx_description
1 polymer ?
#
loop_
_entity_poly.entity_id
_entity_poly.type
_entity_poly.pdbx_seq_one_letter_code
_entity_poly.pdbx_strand_id
1 'polypeptide(L)'
;MEPAEVEFLAEKELVTIVPNFSLDRIHLIGGDLGPFNPGLPVEVPVWLAINLKQRQKCRLIPPEWMDVGKLEEIRDQERKEDTFTPMPSPYYMELTKLLLNYASDNIPKADEIRTLVKDTWDTRMAKLRLSADSFVRQQEAHAKLDNLTLMEINTTGTFLTHALDHMYKLRTNLQPGESAQSQDF
;
A
#
# COMPACT_ATOMS: atom_id res chain seq x y z
N MET A 1 -10.84 -7.43 -3.98
CA MET A 1 -10.17 -6.40 -4.78
C MET A 1 -8.88 -7.02 -5.27
N GLU A 2 -8.58 -6.89 -6.55
CA GLU A 2 -7.37 -7.51 -7.13
C GLU A 2 -6.14 -6.64 -6.81
N PRO A 3 -4.92 -7.21 -6.69
CA PRO A 3 -3.70 -6.42 -6.45
C PRO A 3 -3.49 -5.31 -7.49
N ALA A 4 -3.96 -5.51 -8.72
CA ALA A 4 -3.93 -4.51 -9.79
C ALA A 4 -4.81 -3.28 -9.50
N GLU A 5 -5.93 -3.46 -8.79
CA GLU A 5 -6.80 -2.35 -8.39
C GLU A 5 -6.15 -1.51 -7.30
N VAL A 6 -5.38 -2.14 -6.39
CA VAL A 6 -4.60 -1.42 -5.38
C VAL A 6 -3.47 -0.62 -6.03
N GLU A 7 -2.77 -1.21 -7.00
CA GLU A 7 -1.75 -0.52 -7.79
C GLU A 7 -2.34 0.69 -8.54
N PHE A 8 -3.53 0.55 -9.14
CA PHE A 8 -4.25 1.66 -9.76
C PHE A 8 -4.59 2.79 -8.78
N LEU A 9 -4.88 2.47 -7.51
CA LEU A 9 -5.08 3.50 -6.48
C LEU A 9 -3.76 4.18 -6.10
N ALA A 10 -2.68 3.41 -5.96
CA ALA A 10 -1.34 3.91 -5.65
C ALA A 10 -0.78 4.85 -6.74
N GLU A 11 -1.17 4.64 -7.99
CA GLU A 11 -0.75 5.47 -9.12
C GLU A 11 -1.19 6.95 -9.02
N LYS A 12 -2.11 7.27 -8.10
CA LYS A 12 -2.57 8.64 -7.83
C LYS A 12 -1.61 9.42 -6.93
N GLU A 13 -0.71 8.73 -6.23
CA GLU A 13 0.30 9.38 -5.37
C GLU A 13 1.16 10.34 -6.21
N LEU A 14 1.61 11.42 -5.57
CA LEU A 14 2.45 12.41 -6.22
C LEU A 14 3.92 12.05 -6.07
N VAL A 15 4.66 12.20 -7.17
CA VAL A 15 6.12 12.05 -7.20
C VAL A 15 6.74 13.21 -7.97
N THR A 16 7.98 13.54 -7.64
CA THR A 16 8.70 14.62 -8.31
C THR A 16 9.48 14.07 -9.51
N ILE A 17 9.34 14.75 -10.65
CA ILE A 17 10.13 14.48 -11.85
C ILE A 17 10.86 15.74 -12.31
N VAL A 18 11.93 15.55 -13.07
CA VAL A 18 12.62 16.61 -13.82
C VAL A 18 12.40 16.35 -15.31
N PRO A 19 11.52 17.11 -16.00
CA PRO A 19 11.25 16.92 -17.41
C PRO A 19 12.40 17.47 -18.27
N ASN A 20 12.49 16.99 -19.51
CA ASN A 20 13.42 17.50 -20.52
C ASN A 20 12.71 18.18 -21.71
N PHE A 21 11.44 18.53 -21.53
CA PHE A 21 10.59 19.16 -22.53
C PHE A 21 9.85 20.36 -21.92
N SER A 22 9.44 21.28 -22.78
CA SER A 22 8.58 22.41 -22.42
C SER A 22 7.13 22.09 -22.76
N LEU A 23 6.22 22.35 -21.82
CA LEU A 23 4.78 22.25 -22.04
C LEU A 23 4.05 23.16 -21.05
N ASP A 24 3.06 23.90 -21.54
CA ASP A 24 2.20 24.73 -20.70
C ASP A 24 1.34 23.87 -19.75
N ARG A 25 0.60 24.53 -18.86
CA ARG A 25 -0.27 23.82 -17.91
C ARG A 25 -1.30 22.96 -18.64
N ILE A 26 -1.50 21.75 -18.13
CA ILE A 26 -2.54 20.84 -18.57
C ILE A 26 -3.65 20.86 -17.53
N HIS A 27 -4.87 21.16 -17.95
CA HIS A 27 -6.05 21.13 -17.09
C HIS A 27 -6.73 19.75 -17.20
N LEU A 28 -6.53 18.88 -16.21
CA LEU A 28 -7.19 17.57 -16.14
C LEU A 28 -8.45 17.66 -15.27
N ILE A 29 -9.36 16.70 -15.42
CA ILE A 29 -10.54 16.58 -14.55
C ILE A 29 -10.13 16.46 -13.06
N GLY A 30 -9.00 15.79 -12.81
CA GLY A 30 -8.45 15.59 -11.47
C GLY A 30 -7.52 16.69 -10.95
N GLY A 31 -7.38 17.81 -11.67
CA GLY A 31 -6.52 18.93 -11.30
C GLY A 31 -5.57 19.38 -12.40
N ASP A 32 -4.86 20.48 -12.13
CA ASP A 32 -3.91 21.07 -13.08
C ASP A 32 -2.50 20.49 -12.89
N LEU A 33 -1.81 20.22 -14.00
CA LEU A 33 -0.42 19.75 -14.00
C LEU A 33 0.49 20.69 -14.79
N GLY A 34 1.74 20.81 -14.34
CA GLY A 34 2.74 21.69 -14.94
C GLY A 34 2.67 23.14 -14.43
N PRO A 35 3.29 24.10 -15.13
CA PRO A 35 3.96 23.96 -16.42
C PRO A 35 5.20 23.06 -16.32
N PHE A 36 5.49 22.35 -17.41
CA PHE A 36 6.70 21.54 -17.54
C PHE A 36 7.79 22.40 -18.15
N ASN A 37 8.84 22.67 -17.37
CA ASN A 37 10.00 23.42 -17.81
C ASN A 37 11.23 22.51 -17.76
N PRO A 38 12.01 22.41 -18.85
CA PRO A 38 13.19 21.55 -18.89
C PRO A 38 14.14 21.83 -17.72
N GLY A 39 14.54 20.77 -17.01
CA GLY A 39 15.49 20.86 -15.89
C GLY A 39 14.91 21.37 -14.57
N LEU A 40 13.63 21.77 -14.52
CA LEU A 40 12.99 22.20 -13.27
C LEU A 40 12.12 21.09 -12.67
N PRO A 41 12.26 20.77 -11.37
CA PRO A 41 11.40 19.79 -10.70
C PRO A 41 9.92 20.17 -10.76
N VAL A 42 9.06 19.18 -10.98
CA VAL A 42 7.59 19.32 -10.95
C VAL A 42 6.97 18.06 -10.35
N GLU A 43 5.95 18.24 -9.53
CA GLU A 43 5.17 17.13 -8.96
C GLU A 43 4.08 16.69 -9.93
N VAL A 44 3.99 15.38 -10.14
CA VAL A 44 2.97 14.75 -10.98
C VAL A 44 2.51 13.43 -10.37
N PRO A 45 1.31 12.95 -10.71
CA PRO A 45 0.89 11.61 -10.36
C PRO A 45 1.83 10.54 -10.91
N VAL A 46 1.99 9.43 -10.17
CA VAL A 46 2.86 8.31 -10.55
C VAL A 46 2.53 7.76 -11.94
N TRP A 47 1.25 7.58 -12.30
CA TRP A 47 0.90 7.09 -13.64
C TRP A 47 1.50 7.97 -14.76
N LEU A 48 1.54 9.29 -14.56
CA LEU A 48 2.11 10.22 -15.54
C LEU A 48 3.64 10.18 -15.50
N ALA A 49 4.23 10.16 -14.30
CA ALA A 49 5.68 10.05 -14.13
C ALA A 49 6.24 8.81 -14.85
N ILE A 50 5.60 7.65 -14.65
CA ILE A 50 6.02 6.38 -15.26
C ILE A 50 5.83 6.44 -16.78
N ASN A 51 4.71 6.97 -17.28
CA ASN A 51 4.48 7.14 -18.71
C ASN A 51 5.55 8.03 -19.37
N LEU A 52 5.88 9.17 -18.75
CA LEU A 52 6.91 10.09 -19.24
C LEU A 52 8.30 9.45 -19.18
N LYS A 53 8.60 8.70 -18.12
CA LYS A 53 9.88 7.99 -17.95
C LYS A 53 10.10 6.93 -19.04
N GLN A 54 9.09 6.10 -19.33
CA GLN A 54 9.16 5.11 -20.41
C GLN A 54 9.42 5.75 -21.78
N ARG A 55 8.96 6.99 -21.98
CA ARG A 55 9.19 7.79 -23.19
C ARG A 55 10.47 8.62 -23.15
N GLN A 56 11.32 8.43 -22.13
CA GLN A 56 12.56 9.18 -21.92
C GLN A 56 12.36 10.71 -21.84
N LYS A 57 11.20 11.14 -21.34
CA LYS A 57 10.82 12.57 -21.23
C LYS A 57 11.03 13.18 -19.85
N CYS A 58 11.47 12.40 -18.89
CA CYS A 58 11.82 12.90 -17.57
C CYS A 58 12.86 12.02 -16.89
N ARG A 59 13.48 12.59 -15.87
CA ARG A 59 14.22 11.88 -14.83
C ARG A 59 13.37 11.86 -13.57
N LEU A 60 13.23 10.71 -12.94
CA LEU A 60 12.48 10.57 -11.70
C LEU A 60 13.38 10.93 -10.50
N ILE A 61 12.83 11.62 -9.49
CA ILE A 61 13.49 11.85 -8.21
C ILE A 61 12.92 10.84 -7.20
N PRO A 62 13.75 10.03 -6.52
CA PRO A 62 13.26 9.10 -5.52
C PRO A 62 12.54 9.85 -4.38
N PRO A 63 11.41 9.33 -3.87
CA PRO A 63 10.78 9.85 -2.66
C PRO A 63 11.75 9.92 -1.48
N GLU A 64 11.56 10.87 -0.58
CA GLU A 64 12.50 11.13 0.53
C GLU A 64 12.67 9.94 1.50
N TRP A 65 11.66 9.09 1.60
CA TRP A 65 11.68 7.86 2.41
C TRP A 65 12.36 6.69 1.71
N MET A 66 12.55 6.76 0.38
CA MET A 66 13.19 5.74 -0.44
C MET A 66 14.72 5.89 -0.39
N ASP A 67 15.24 5.91 0.84
CA ASP A 67 16.65 5.98 1.17
C ASP A 67 17.03 4.75 1.99
N VAL A 68 18.22 4.22 1.77
CA VAL A 68 18.68 2.99 2.42
C VAL A 68 18.75 3.14 3.94
N GLY A 69 19.30 4.24 4.46
CA GLY A 69 19.45 4.42 5.91
C GLY A 69 18.11 4.54 6.61
N LYS A 70 17.16 5.26 6.01
CA LYS A 70 15.80 5.37 6.54
C LYS A 70 15.03 4.05 6.49
N LEU A 71 15.20 3.29 5.42
CA LEU A 71 14.54 1.98 5.28
C LEU A 71 15.12 0.92 6.22
N GLU A 72 16.42 0.99 6.52
CA GLU A 72 17.03 0.18 7.59
C GLU A 72 16.42 0.49 8.95
N GLU A 73 16.28 1.77 9.30
CA GLU A 73 15.63 2.20 10.55
C GLU A 73 14.18 1.69 10.63
N ILE A 74 13.39 1.86 9.57
CA ILE A 74 12.01 1.36 9.49
C ILE A 74 11.96 -0.16 9.67
N ARG A 75 12.82 -0.91 8.97
CA ARG A 75 12.89 -2.38 9.08
C ARG A 75 13.23 -2.82 10.49
N ASP A 76 14.22 -2.19 11.11
CA ASP A 76 14.71 -2.57 12.43
C ASP A 76 13.71 -2.20 13.53
N GLN A 77 13.04 -1.06 13.39
CA GLN A 77 11.93 -0.67 14.25
C GLN A 77 10.75 -1.65 14.13
N GLU A 78 10.37 -2.01 12.89
CA GLU A 78 9.30 -2.97 12.65
C GLU A 78 9.63 -4.35 13.22
N ARG A 79 10.90 -4.78 13.21
CA ARG A 79 11.31 -6.04 13.86
C ARG A 79 11.28 -5.98 15.38
N LYS A 80 11.53 -4.81 15.97
CA LYS A 80 11.62 -4.62 17.41
C LYS A 80 10.25 -4.52 18.07
N GLU A 81 9.29 -3.86 17.42
CA GLU A 81 7.96 -3.67 17.98
C GLU A 81 7.06 -4.88 17.77
N ASP A 82 6.19 -5.17 18.72
CA ASP A 82 5.22 -6.27 18.60
C ASP A 82 4.02 -5.87 17.72
N THR A 83 3.72 -4.56 17.65
CA THR A 83 2.62 -4.01 16.84
C THR A 83 3.11 -3.49 15.49
N PHE A 84 2.17 -3.18 14.58
CA PHE A 84 2.49 -2.59 13.29
C PHE A 84 2.95 -1.14 13.45
N THR A 85 4.15 -0.85 12.96
CA THR A 85 4.65 0.53 12.96
C THR A 85 4.07 1.33 11.77
N PRO A 86 3.98 2.67 11.87
CA PRO A 86 3.55 3.50 10.74
C PRO A 86 4.49 3.39 9.55
N MET A 87 3.93 3.20 8.35
CA MET A 87 4.70 3.15 7.11
C MET A 87 4.88 4.55 6.49
N PRO A 88 5.97 4.79 5.74
CA PRO A 88 6.28 6.11 5.17
C PRO A 88 5.30 6.55 4.07
N SER A 89 4.60 5.60 3.45
CA SER A 89 3.51 5.85 2.50
C SER A 89 2.45 4.75 2.66
N PRO A 90 1.15 5.08 2.49
CA PRO A 90 0.10 4.08 2.46
C PRO A 90 0.25 3.05 1.33
N TYR A 91 1.04 3.37 0.29
CA TYR A 91 1.29 2.53 -0.88
C TYR A 91 2.79 2.24 -1.10
N TYR A 92 3.55 2.08 -0.01
CA TYR A 92 5.01 1.91 -0.10
C TYR A 92 5.44 0.73 -0.99
N MET A 93 4.65 -0.36 -1.03
CA MET A 93 4.95 -1.55 -1.84
C MET A 93 4.80 -1.28 -3.33
N GLU A 94 3.68 -0.67 -3.71
CA GLU A 94 3.32 -0.33 -5.07
C GLU A 94 4.28 0.72 -5.63
N LEU A 95 4.57 1.77 -4.84
CA LEU A 95 5.55 2.78 -5.19
C LEU A 95 6.94 2.16 -5.38
N THR A 96 7.40 1.34 -4.45
CA THR A 96 8.71 0.66 -4.59
C THR A 96 8.74 -0.22 -5.84
N LYS A 97 7.70 -1.01 -6.09
CA LYS A 97 7.60 -1.86 -7.28
C LYS A 97 7.67 -1.02 -8.56
N LEU A 98 6.79 -0.03 -8.72
CA LEU A 98 6.70 0.78 -9.93
C LEU A 98 7.99 1.57 -10.17
N LEU A 99 8.48 2.28 -9.16
CA LEU A 99 9.66 3.14 -9.27
C LEU A 99 10.93 2.35 -9.57
N LEU A 100 11.17 1.23 -8.87
CA LEU A 100 12.36 0.41 -9.13
C LEU A 100 12.27 -0.39 -10.43
N ASN A 101 11.08 -0.64 -10.98
CA ASN A 101 10.94 -1.36 -12.25
C ASN A 101 11.16 -0.43 -13.46
N TYR A 102 10.74 0.84 -13.37
CA TYR A 102 10.80 1.77 -14.51
C TYR A 102 11.86 2.86 -14.39
N ALA A 103 12.39 3.10 -13.20
CA ALA A 103 13.32 4.20 -12.91
C ALA A 103 14.47 3.80 -11.98
N SER A 104 14.86 2.52 -11.94
CA SER A 104 16.03 2.06 -11.14
C SER A 104 17.32 2.80 -11.49
N ASP A 105 17.50 3.24 -12.74
CA ASP A 105 18.64 4.05 -13.18
C ASP A 105 18.68 5.44 -12.52
N ASN A 106 17.59 5.89 -11.91
CA ASN A 106 17.51 7.17 -11.21
C ASN A 106 17.53 7.04 -9.69
N ILE A 107 17.55 5.80 -9.17
CA ILE A 107 17.43 5.51 -7.74
C ILE A 107 18.72 4.83 -7.29
N PRO A 108 19.55 5.51 -6.48
CA PRO A 108 20.77 4.92 -5.94
C PRO A 108 20.46 3.66 -5.13
N LYS A 109 21.29 2.61 -5.28
CA LYS A 109 21.17 1.37 -4.49
C LYS A 109 19.79 0.69 -4.58
N ALA A 110 19.17 0.72 -5.76
CA ALA A 110 17.85 0.15 -6.04
C ALA A 110 17.65 -1.28 -5.49
N ASP A 111 18.64 -2.17 -5.63
CA ASP A 111 18.54 -3.57 -5.17
C ASP A 111 18.55 -3.70 -3.63
N GLU A 112 19.27 -2.81 -2.95
CA GLU A 112 19.30 -2.74 -1.49
C GLU A 112 17.95 -2.25 -0.95
N ILE A 113 17.41 -1.19 -1.55
CA ILE A 113 16.05 -0.68 -1.26
C ILE A 113 15.01 -1.78 -1.47
N ARG A 114 15.10 -2.53 -2.59
CA ARG A 114 14.19 -3.64 -2.87
C ARG A 114 14.22 -4.70 -1.77
N THR A 115 15.41 -5.05 -1.30
CA THR A 115 15.62 -6.01 -0.23
C THR A 115 15.02 -5.51 1.08
N LEU A 116 15.29 -4.26 1.47
CA LEU A 116 14.79 -3.67 2.72
C LEU A 116 13.26 -3.59 2.75
N VAL A 117 12.64 -3.15 1.67
CA VAL A 117 11.17 -3.09 1.57
C VAL A 117 10.56 -4.49 1.65
N LYS A 118 11.19 -5.48 1.02
CA LYS A 118 10.74 -6.88 1.10
C LYS A 118 10.88 -7.45 2.52
N ASP A 119 12.00 -7.20 3.20
CA ASP A 119 12.21 -7.63 4.58
C ASP A 119 11.14 -7.06 5.54
N THR A 120 10.80 -5.78 5.37
CA THR A 120 9.73 -5.11 6.12
C THR A 120 8.37 -5.75 5.82
N TRP A 121 8.04 -5.97 4.55
CA TRP A 121 6.81 -6.66 4.14
C TRP A 121 6.70 -8.07 4.76
N ASP A 122 7.75 -8.88 4.66
CA ASP A 122 7.75 -10.25 5.17
C ASP A 122 7.54 -10.27 6.70
N THR A 123 8.17 -9.34 7.41
CA THR A 123 7.99 -9.15 8.86
C THR A 123 6.54 -8.81 9.20
N ARG A 124 5.95 -7.84 8.49
CA ARG A 124 4.58 -7.38 8.73
C ARG A 124 3.55 -8.45 8.38
N MET A 125 3.75 -9.17 7.28
CA MET A 125 2.88 -10.30 6.93
C MET A 125 2.96 -11.46 7.93
N ALA A 126 4.13 -11.69 8.54
CA ALA A 126 4.25 -12.66 9.63
C ALA A 126 3.45 -12.22 10.87
N LYS A 127 3.59 -10.95 11.28
CA LYS A 127 2.78 -10.39 12.38
C LYS A 127 1.28 -10.47 12.13
N LEU A 128 0.83 -10.18 10.91
CA LEU A 128 -0.59 -10.24 10.55
C LEU A 128 -1.16 -11.65 10.68
N ARG A 129 -0.39 -12.68 10.30
CA ARG A 129 -0.79 -14.08 10.48
C ARG A 129 -0.88 -14.46 11.96
N LEU A 130 0.08 -14.03 12.79
CA LEU A 130 0.05 -14.28 14.23
C LEU A 130 -1.13 -13.57 14.91
N SER A 131 -1.39 -12.31 14.53
CA SER A 131 -2.55 -11.56 15.02
C SER A 131 -3.87 -12.23 14.64
N ALA A 132 -4.00 -12.72 13.41
CA ALA A 132 -5.19 -13.44 12.95
C ALA A 132 -5.38 -14.78 13.67
N ASP A 133 -4.31 -15.55 13.88
CA ASP A 133 -4.35 -16.82 14.63
C ASP A 133 -4.79 -16.59 16.08
N SER A 134 -4.24 -15.56 16.75
CA SER A 134 -4.66 -15.18 18.11
C SER A 134 -6.15 -14.82 18.16
N PHE A 135 -6.62 -13.99 17.24
CA PHE A 135 -8.02 -13.57 17.15
C PHE A 135 -8.98 -14.77 17.04
N VAL A 136 -8.63 -15.73 16.17
CA VAL A 136 -9.39 -16.98 15.97
C VAL A 136 -9.38 -17.85 17.21
N ARG A 137 -8.22 -18.07 17.83
CA ARG A 137 -8.09 -18.91 19.03
C ARG A 137 -8.86 -18.38 20.22
N GLN A 138 -8.83 -17.06 20.41
CA GLN A 138 -9.51 -16.40 21.52
C GLN A 138 -11.00 -16.17 21.25
N GLN A 139 -11.48 -16.46 20.03
CA GLN A 139 -12.85 -16.21 19.58
C GLN A 139 -13.28 -14.76 19.82
N GLU A 140 -12.36 -13.84 19.54
CA GLU A 140 -12.63 -12.41 19.61
C GLU A 140 -13.70 -12.00 18.58
N ALA A 141 -14.38 -10.89 18.83
CA ALA A 141 -15.42 -10.36 17.94
C ALA A 141 -15.01 -9.02 17.28
N HIS A 142 -13.93 -8.40 17.76
CA HIS A 142 -13.48 -7.10 17.29
C HIS A 142 -11.96 -6.98 17.46
N ALA A 143 -11.27 -6.48 16.44
CA ALA A 143 -9.84 -6.17 16.48
C ALA A 143 -9.58 -4.77 15.92
N LYS A 144 -8.65 -4.04 16.53
CA LYS A 144 -8.15 -2.78 16.01
C LYS A 144 -6.85 -3.07 15.24
N LEU A 145 -6.85 -2.74 13.95
CA LEU A 145 -5.71 -2.96 13.05
C LEU A 145 -5.11 -1.60 12.67
N ASP A 146 -4.26 -1.06 13.54
CA ASP A 146 -3.58 0.20 13.27
C ASP A 146 -2.43 0.00 12.27
N ASN A 147 -2.15 1.03 11.46
CA ASN A 147 -0.99 1.12 10.57
C ASN A 147 -0.85 0.03 9.50
N LEU A 148 -1.87 -0.80 9.26
CA LEU A 148 -1.89 -1.67 8.10
C LEU A 148 -2.13 -0.88 6.82
N THR A 149 -1.44 -1.26 5.75
CA THR A 149 -1.64 -0.70 4.42
C THR A 149 -2.69 -1.48 3.65
N LEU A 150 -3.23 -0.88 2.60
CA LEU A 150 -4.28 -1.49 1.79
C LEU A 150 -3.81 -2.80 1.11
N MET A 151 -2.55 -2.86 0.67
CA MET A 151 -1.97 -4.07 0.07
C MET A 151 -1.89 -5.24 1.05
N GLU A 152 -1.50 -4.98 2.30
CA GLU A 152 -1.43 -5.99 3.36
C GLU A 152 -2.83 -6.54 3.67
N ILE A 153 -3.81 -5.64 3.85
CA ILE A 153 -5.21 -5.99 4.08
C ILE A 153 -5.76 -6.78 2.91
N ASN A 154 -5.52 -6.33 1.67
CA ASN A 154 -6.07 -6.99 0.48
C ASN A 154 -5.51 -8.41 0.28
N THR A 155 -4.25 -8.64 0.66
CA THR A 155 -3.60 -9.95 0.49
C THR A 155 -4.22 -11.05 1.35
N THR A 156 -4.66 -10.73 2.58
CA THR A 156 -5.22 -11.73 3.51
C THR A 156 -6.71 -11.54 3.82
N GLY A 157 -7.27 -10.37 3.50
CA GLY A 157 -8.58 -9.93 3.95
C GLY A 157 -9.69 -10.86 3.51
N THR A 158 -9.77 -11.20 2.23
CA THR A 158 -10.83 -12.08 1.70
C THR A 158 -10.83 -13.45 2.37
N PHE A 159 -9.65 -14.05 2.56
CA PHE A 159 -9.56 -15.34 3.25
C PHE A 159 -10.01 -15.22 4.70
N LEU A 160 -9.49 -14.22 5.42
CA LEU A 160 -9.75 -14.06 6.85
C LEU A 160 -11.24 -13.77 7.11
N THR A 161 -11.87 -12.86 6.38
CA THR A 161 -13.28 -12.53 6.59
C THR A 161 -14.19 -13.71 6.28
N HIS A 162 -13.94 -14.45 5.19
CA HIS A 162 -14.72 -15.65 4.87
C HIS A 162 -14.59 -16.73 5.96
N ALA A 163 -13.38 -16.95 6.48
CA ALA A 163 -13.17 -17.90 7.57
C ALA A 163 -13.90 -17.47 8.86
N LEU A 164 -13.85 -16.17 9.20
CA LEU A 164 -14.53 -15.62 10.37
C LEU A 164 -16.06 -15.68 10.25
N ASP A 165 -16.62 -15.48 9.05
CA ASP A 165 -18.06 -15.64 8.80
C ASP A 165 -18.53 -17.08 9.08
N HIS A 166 -17.73 -18.08 8.67
CA HIS A 166 -18.02 -19.47 8.97
C HIS A 166 -17.92 -19.75 10.48
N MET A 167 -16.89 -19.24 11.15
CA MET A 167 -16.76 -19.37 12.60
C MET A 167 -17.93 -18.73 13.34
N TYR A 168 -18.38 -17.54 12.90
CA TYR A 168 -19.52 -16.86 13.49
C TYR A 168 -20.79 -17.71 13.38
N LYS A 169 -21.09 -18.25 12.18
CA LYS A 169 -22.24 -19.15 11.97
C LYS A 169 -22.18 -20.39 12.85
N LEU A 170 -21.00 -20.99 13.02
CA LEU A 170 -20.81 -22.14 13.91
C LEU A 170 -20.99 -21.77 15.38
N ARG A 171 -20.65 -20.55 15.78
CA ARG A 171 -20.80 -20.06 17.16
C ARG A 171 -22.26 -19.76 17.50
N THR A 172 -23.05 -19.30 16.53
CA THR A 172 -24.45 -18.89 16.74
C THR A 172 -25.48 -19.96 16.38
N ASN A 173 -25.05 -21.13 15.89
CA ASN A 173 -25.94 -22.21 15.43
C ASN A 173 -26.88 -22.81 16.51
N LEU A 174 -26.55 -22.64 17.80
CA LEU A 174 -27.35 -23.12 18.93
C LEU A 174 -28.27 -22.05 19.51
N GLN A 175 -28.12 -20.78 19.10
CA GLN A 175 -29.12 -19.77 19.43
C GLN A 175 -30.34 -20.06 18.54
N PRO A 176 -31.52 -20.38 19.10
CA PRO A 176 -32.72 -20.42 18.30
C PRO A 176 -32.82 -19.04 17.65
N GLY A 177 -32.83 -19.01 16.30
CA GLY A 177 -33.14 -17.77 15.61
C GLY A 177 -34.40 -17.21 16.25
N GLU A 178 -34.46 -15.88 16.43
CA GLU A 178 -35.72 -15.21 16.74
C GLU A 178 -36.72 -15.59 15.64
N SER A 179 -37.37 -16.72 15.85
CA SER A 179 -38.43 -17.24 15.03
C SER A 179 -39.54 -16.27 15.26
N ALA A 180 -39.72 -15.39 14.28
CA ALA A 180 -40.98 -14.76 13.92
C ALA A 180 -42.15 -15.24 14.79
N GLN A 181 -42.33 -14.62 15.95
CA GLN A 181 -43.56 -14.73 16.71
C GLN A 181 -44.44 -13.56 16.29
N SER A 182 -45.32 -13.90 15.34
CA SER A 182 -46.72 -13.50 15.24
C SER A 182 -47.10 -12.04 15.53
N GLN A 183 -47.80 -11.43 14.57
CA GLN A 183 -49.26 -11.32 14.71
C GLN A 183 -49.91 -11.14 13.33
N ASP A 184 -50.69 -12.16 12.96
CA ASP A 184 -51.91 -11.98 12.19
C ASP A 184 -52.80 -10.98 12.94
N PHE A 185 -53.28 -9.95 12.25
CA PHE A 185 -54.67 -9.44 12.26
C PHE A 185 -54.85 -8.46 11.10
#